data_AF-A0A2K2VQ65-F1
#
_entry.id   AF-A0A2K2VQ65-F1
#
_cell.length_a   1.000
_cell.length_b   1.000
_cell.length_c   1.000
_cell.angle_alpha   90.00
_cell.angle_beta   90.00
_cell.angle_gamma   90.00
#
_symmetry.space_group_name_H-M   'P 1'
#
loop_
_entity.id
_entity.type
_entity.pdbx_description
1 polymer ?
#
loop_
_entity_poly.entity_id
_entity_poly.type
_entity_poly.pdbx_seq_one_letter_code
_entity_poly.pdbx_strand_id
1 'polypeptide(L)'
;MKTTGYFAVVLFLCLTATAFGKEESTLKDNEYGGITKVVTFSEKDAEYKKGIKKVVTAYDEMKNKIMVEVYATKIHIEKEGWDKTTTYYWGETRIGEVHSTDSHSEVYGFDKMVNFYDKNNLLYKREYYLRKESMVAKLGVHKRVVHYDNNGRKTESEDLDRVGNVIKITLEDYKRLQKSKGK
;
A
#
# COMPACT_ATOMS: atom_id res chain seq x y z
N MET A 1 -27.26 0.93 4.63
CA MET A 1 -25.97 1.57 4.30
C MET A 1 -24.85 0.73 4.89
N LYS A 2 -24.16 -0.05 4.06
CA LYS A 2 -23.00 -0.84 4.52
C LYS A 2 -21.80 0.10 4.58
N THR A 3 -21.40 0.46 5.79
CA THR A 3 -20.13 1.14 6.10
C THR A 3 -18.96 0.17 5.93
N THR A 4 -18.81 -0.40 4.73
CA THR A 4 -17.63 -1.18 4.34
C THR A 4 -16.59 -0.22 3.78
N GLY A 5 -15.82 0.40 4.68
CA GLY A 5 -14.74 1.31 4.30
C GLY A 5 -13.70 1.55 5.39
N TYR A 6 -13.61 0.68 6.40
CA TYR A 6 -12.71 0.86 7.53
C TYR A 6 -11.84 -0.34 7.89
N PHE A 7 -11.84 -1.43 7.10
CA PHE A 7 -11.06 -2.61 7.45
C PHE A 7 -9.80 -2.76 6.60
N ALA A 8 -8.69 -3.02 7.31
CA ALA A 8 -7.41 -3.54 6.84
C ALA A 8 -6.33 -2.55 6.33
N VAL A 9 -5.95 -1.55 7.14
CA VAL A 9 -4.54 -1.03 7.12
C VAL A 9 -4.02 -0.78 8.53
N VAL A 10 -4.37 -1.65 9.49
CA VAL A 10 -3.83 -1.58 10.86
C VAL A 10 -3.53 -2.99 11.34
N LEU A 11 -2.54 -3.66 10.75
CA LEU A 11 -2.00 -4.86 11.38
C LEU A 11 -0.55 -5.16 10.98
N PHE A 12 0.38 -4.22 11.15
CA PHE A 12 1.80 -4.55 10.99
C PHE A 12 2.74 -3.77 11.92
N LEU A 13 2.36 -3.65 13.20
CA LEU A 13 3.17 -2.93 14.19
C LEU A 13 3.96 -3.78 15.18
N CYS A 14 3.74 -5.09 15.28
CA CYS A 14 4.45 -5.89 16.29
C CYS A 14 4.80 -7.30 15.78
N LEU A 15 5.79 -7.42 14.89
CA LEU A 15 6.55 -8.67 14.79
C LEU A 15 7.77 -8.55 15.69
N THR A 16 7.58 -8.78 16.99
CA THR A 16 8.67 -9.12 17.89
C THR A 16 8.99 -10.59 17.68
N ALA A 17 10.28 -10.88 17.47
CA ALA A 17 10.76 -12.19 17.03
C ALA A 17 10.43 -13.29 18.05
N THR A 18 9.44 -14.13 17.75
CA THR A 18 9.35 -15.47 18.33
C THR A 18 10.10 -16.42 17.41
N ALA A 19 11.27 -16.86 17.86
CA ALA A 19 12.14 -17.79 17.17
C ALA A 19 11.71 -19.23 17.49
N PHE A 20 10.97 -19.87 16.59
CA PHE A 20 10.94 -21.33 16.42
C PHE A 20 10.58 -21.62 14.95
N GLY A 21 11.47 -22.28 14.21
CA GLY A 21 11.20 -22.83 12.86
C GLY A 21 11.40 -21.91 11.64
N LYS A 22 11.81 -20.66 11.82
CA LYS A 22 11.90 -19.67 10.73
C LYS A 22 13.22 -19.79 9.96
N GLU A 23 13.15 -19.82 8.62
CA GLU A 23 14.34 -19.67 7.77
C GLU A 23 14.69 -18.17 7.70
N GLU A 24 15.78 -17.79 8.39
CA GLU A 24 16.33 -16.44 8.36
C GLU A 24 17.60 -16.43 7.51
N SER A 25 17.67 -15.53 6.53
CA SER A 25 18.90 -15.21 5.82
C SER A 25 19.26 -13.75 6.01
N THR A 26 20.55 -13.46 6.09
CA THR A 26 21.09 -12.10 6.17
C THR A 26 22.01 -11.86 4.99
N LEU A 27 21.66 -10.88 4.17
CA LEU A 27 22.45 -10.38 3.05
C LEU A 27 23.19 -9.11 3.50
N LYS A 28 24.45 -8.96 3.08
CA LYS A 28 25.26 -7.76 3.35
C LYS A 28 25.22 -6.82 2.14
N ASP A 29 25.63 -5.58 2.37
CA ASP A 29 25.86 -4.55 1.36
C ASP A 29 24.63 -4.29 0.47
N ASN A 30 23.48 -4.02 1.14
CA ASN A 30 22.27 -3.61 0.42
C ASN A 30 22.42 -2.21 -0.19
N GLU A 31 21.43 -1.77 -0.97
CA GLU A 31 21.40 -0.44 -1.60
C GLU A 31 21.44 0.74 -0.62
N TYR A 32 21.26 0.49 0.68
CA TYR A 32 21.32 1.46 1.78
C TYR A 32 22.65 1.39 2.55
N GLY A 33 23.64 0.64 2.06
CA GLY A 33 24.95 0.47 2.70
C GLY A 33 24.95 -0.41 3.94
N GLY A 34 23.83 -1.07 4.26
CA GLY A 34 23.69 -1.93 5.43
C GLY A 34 23.34 -3.37 5.10
N ILE A 35 22.48 -3.99 5.92
CA ILE A 35 22.12 -5.41 5.77
C ILE A 35 20.64 -5.57 5.42
N THR A 36 20.32 -6.68 4.75
CA THR A 36 18.96 -7.11 4.51
C THR A 36 18.71 -8.44 5.21
N LYS A 37 17.69 -8.48 6.07
CA LYS A 37 17.19 -9.70 6.70
C LYS A 37 15.98 -10.21 5.96
N VAL A 38 15.94 -11.50 5.66
CA VAL A 38 14.80 -12.16 5.03
C VAL A 38 14.32 -13.27 5.96
N VAL A 39 13.03 -13.27 6.26
CA VAL A 39 12.36 -14.30 7.04
C VAL A 39 11.27 -14.92 6.19
N THR A 40 11.33 -16.23 5.96
CA THR A 40 10.30 -16.99 5.26
C THR A 40 9.52 -17.84 6.26
N PHE A 41 8.19 -17.87 6.11
CA PHE A 41 7.30 -18.63 6.97
C PHE A 41 6.74 -19.84 6.22
N SER A 42 6.72 -20.97 6.91
CA SER A 42 6.08 -22.22 6.49
C SER A 42 4.60 -22.24 6.85
N GLU A 43 3.84 -23.17 6.27
CA GLU A 43 2.40 -23.30 6.54
C GLU A 43 2.04 -23.60 8.00
N LYS A 44 3.02 -24.09 8.77
CA LYS A 44 2.84 -24.41 10.18
C LYS A 44 2.88 -23.15 11.06
N ASP A 45 3.56 -22.09 10.59
CA ASP A 45 3.80 -20.87 11.34
C ASP A 45 2.52 -20.03 11.49
N ALA A 46 2.42 -19.33 12.63
CA ALA A 46 1.28 -18.49 12.94
C ALA A 46 1.15 -17.32 11.96
N GLU A 47 2.28 -16.76 11.52
CA GLU A 47 2.36 -15.68 10.54
C GLU A 47 1.83 -16.12 9.17
N TYR A 48 2.17 -17.32 8.72
CA TYR A 48 1.63 -17.87 7.47
C TYR A 48 0.12 -18.03 7.53
N LYS A 49 -0.40 -18.56 8.65
CA LYS A 49 -1.85 -18.67 8.90
C LYS A 49 -2.55 -17.31 8.96
N LYS A 50 -1.83 -16.26 9.35
CA LYS A 50 -2.28 -14.86 9.30
C LYS A 50 -2.13 -14.22 7.91
N GLY A 51 -1.61 -14.96 6.92
CA GLY A 51 -1.50 -14.49 5.54
C GLY A 51 -0.11 -13.99 5.15
N ILE A 52 0.93 -14.19 5.96
CA ILE A 52 2.28 -13.65 5.73
C ILE A 52 3.23 -14.77 5.29
N LYS A 53 3.70 -14.68 4.04
CA LYS A 53 4.63 -15.67 3.47
C LYS A 53 6.09 -15.34 3.76
N LYS A 54 6.48 -14.08 3.62
CA LYS A 54 7.86 -13.63 3.71
C LYS A 54 7.92 -12.18 4.18
N VAL A 55 8.91 -11.87 5.01
CA VAL A 55 9.24 -10.50 5.43
C VAL A 55 10.68 -10.20 5.04
N VAL A 56 10.91 -9.10 4.35
CA VAL A 56 12.24 -8.59 3.99
C VAL A 56 12.44 -7.28 4.73
N THR A 57 13.48 -7.16 5.55
CA THR A 57 13.79 -5.93 6.29
C THR A 57 15.17 -5.44 5.91
N ALA A 58 15.26 -4.22 5.37
CA ALA A 58 16.52 -3.56 5.06
C ALA A 58 16.89 -2.58 6.17
N TYR A 59 18.18 -2.57 6.50
CA TYR A 59 18.80 -1.68 7.47
C TYR A 59 19.92 -0.89 6.78
N ASP A 60 20.19 0.32 7.26
CA ASP A 60 21.36 1.10 6.86
C ASP A 60 22.63 0.65 7.62
N GLU A 61 23.77 1.29 7.33
CA GLU A 61 25.05 1.06 8.00
C GLU A 61 24.99 1.29 9.53
N MET A 62 24.09 2.18 9.97
CA MET A 62 23.87 2.52 11.39
C MET A 62 22.90 1.56 12.09
N LYS A 63 22.43 0.52 11.38
CA LYS A 63 21.41 -0.45 11.85
C LYS A 63 20.03 0.16 12.09
N ASN A 64 19.75 1.34 11.55
CA ASN A 64 18.39 1.85 11.49
C ASN A 64 17.61 1.05 10.45
N LYS A 65 16.35 0.74 10.78
CA LYS A 65 15.44 0.10 9.83
C LYS A 65 15.01 1.12 8.79
N ILE A 66 15.24 0.83 7.51
CA ILE A 66 14.91 1.73 6.39
C ILE A 66 13.69 1.24 5.62
N MET A 67 13.53 -0.08 5.48
CA MET A 67 12.44 -0.65 4.68
C MET A 67 12.00 -2.01 5.22
N VAL A 68 10.69 -2.27 5.18
CA VAL A 68 10.10 -3.59 5.41
C VAL A 68 9.18 -3.94 4.25
N GLU A 69 9.44 -5.04 3.55
CA GLU A 69 8.48 -5.65 2.64
C GLU A 69 7.82 -6.86 3.28
N VAL A 70 6.51 -6.98 3.09
CA VAL A 70 5.70 -8.12 3.52
C VAL A 70 5.06 -8.71 2.28
N TYR A 71 5.31 -9.99 2.04
CA TYR A 71 4.72 -10.75 0.95
C TYR A 71 3.60 -11.64 1.50
N ALA A 72 2.43 -11.56 0.87
CA ALA A 72 1.25 -12.29 1.29
C ALA A 72 1.26 -13.75 0.82
N THR A 73 0.55 -14.63 1.54
CA THR A 73 0.25 -15.99 1.07
C THR A 73 -0.84 -15.95 0.00
N LYS A 74 -0.91 -16.97 -0.87
CA LYS A 74 -1.92 -17.04 -1.93
C LYS A 74 -3.35 -16.87 -1.42
N ILE A 75 -3.68 -17.54 -0.31
CA ILE A 75 -5.02 -17.46 0.32
C ILE A 75 -5.33 -16.01 0.75
N HIS A 76 -4.34 -15.31 1.30
CA HIS A 76 -4.54 -13.93 1.73
C HIS A 76 -4.67 -12.99 0.52
N ILE A 77 -3.86 -13.20 -0.52
CA ILE A 77 -3.96 -12.47 -1.79
C ILE A 77 -5.37 -12.58 -2.38
N GLU A 78 -5.93 -13.80 -2.45
CA GLU A 78 -7.26 -14.04 -3.01
C GLU A 78 -8.36 -13.38 -2.17
N LYS A 79 -8.24 -13.40 -0.85
CA LYS A 79 -9.25 -12.86 0.07
C LYS A 79 -9.30 -11.34 0.03
N GLU A 80 -8.14 -10.72 -0.13
CA GLU A 80 -7.90 -9.42 0.49
C GLU A 80 -7.23 -8.48 -0.53
N GLY A 81 -6.57 -9.03 -1.57
CA GLY A 81 -6.39 -8.39 -2.88
C GLY A 81 -5.04 -7.70 -3.12
N TRP A 82 -4.02 -8.04 -2.35
CA TRP A 82 -2.68 -7.45 -2.47
C TRP A 82 -1.62 -8.51 -2.18
N ASP A 83 -0.55 -8.48 -2.95
CA ASP A 83 0.54 -9.48 -2.90
C ASP A 83 1.73 -9.01 -2.07
N LYS A 84 1.95 -7.69 -2.03
CA LYS A 84 3.06 -7.06 -1.35
C LYS A 84 2.66 -5.74 -0.71
N THR A 85 3.16 -5.55 0.51
CA THR A 85 3.22 -4.23 1.17
C THR A 85 4.67 -3.87 1.43
N THR A 86 5.06 -2.64 1.12
CA THR A 86 6.39 -2.10 1.41
C THR A 86 6.24 -0.90 2.34
N THR A 87 6.98 -0.85 3.43
CA THR A 87 6.99 0.28 4.37
C THR A 87 8.38 0.85 4.46
N TYR A 88 8.54 2.12 4.10
CA TYR A 88 9.77 2.90 4.27
C TYR A 88 9.73 3.70 5.56
N TYR A 89 10.88 3.79 6.21
CA TYR A 89 11.11 4.53 7.44
C TYR A 89 12.08 5.67 7.13
N TRP A 90 11.60 6.91 7.17
CA TRP A 90 12.41 8.10 6.91
C TRP A 90 12.28 9.07 8.09
N GLY A 91 13.28 9.04 8.98
CA GLY A 91 13.23 9.82 10.22
C GLY A 91 12.00 9.46 11.05
N GLU A 92 11.21 10.47 11.43
CA GLU A 92 9.94 10.26 12.15
C GLU A 92 8.76 9.90 11.23
N THR A 93 8.93 9.96 9.91
CA THR A 93 7.86 9.72 8.93
C THR A 93 7.88 8.28 8.46
N ARG A 94 6.69 7.71 8.23
CA ARG A 94 6.55 6.37 7.63
C ARG A 94 5.71 6.45 6.36
N ILE A 95 6.17 5.76 5.33
CA ILE A 95 5.49 5.67 4.04
C ILE A 95 5.17 4.19 3.78
N GLY A 96 3.89 3.85 3.70
CA GLY A 96 3.43 2.49 3.43
C GLY A 96 2.85 2.37 2.02
N GLU A 97 3.51 1.63 1.14
CA GLU A 97 3.05 1.29 -0.20
C GLU A 97 2.35 -0.08 -0.22
N VAL A 98 1.20 -0.16 -0.87
CA VAL A 98 0.43 -1.39 -1.08
C VAL A 98 0.24 -1.58 -2.58
N HIS A 99 0.57 -2.76 -3.09
CA HIS A 99 0.40 -3.14 -4.49
C HIS A 99 -0.81 -4.06 -4.63
N SER A 100 -1.81 -3.60 -5.39
CA SER A 100 -3.04 -4.36 -5.59
C SER A 100 -2.85 -5.44 -6.66
N THR A 101 -3.52 -6.58 -6.49
CA THR A 101 -3.64 -7.57 -7.57
C THR A 101 -4.45 -7.00 -8.72
N ASP A 102 -4.34 -7.60 -9.91
CA ASP A 102 -5.18 -7.22 -11.04
C ASP A 102 -6.67 -7.25 -10.68
N SER A 103 -7.13 -8.32 -10.03
CA SER A 103 -8.53 -8.49 -9.62
C SER A 103 -9.00 -7.40 -8.64
N HIS A 104 -8.17 -7.02 -7.67
CA HIS A 104 -8.50 -5.94 -6.74
C HIS A 104 -8.50 -4.58 -7.47
N SER A 105 -7.53 -4.38 -8.37
CA SER A 105 -7.41 -3.16 -9.16
C SER A 105 -8.60 -2.96 -10.12
N GLU A 106 -9.22 -4.04 -10.62
CA GLU A 106 -10.46 -3.96 -11.42
C GLU A 106 -11.64 -3.45 -10.60
N VAL A 107 -11.75 -3.88 -9.34
CA VAL A 107 -12.86 -3.52 -8.46
C VAL A 107 -12.70 -2.11 -7.91
N TYR A 108 -11.49 -1.73 -7.48
CA TYR A 108 -11.26 -0.48 -6.77
C TYR A 108 -10.63 0.63 -7.62
N GLY A 109 -10.13 0.30 -8.81
CA GLY A 109 -9.70 1.26 -9.83
C GLY A 109 -8.29 1.84 -9.67
N PHE A 110 -7.44 1.27 -8.82
CA PHE A 110 -6.05 1.68 -8.61
C PHE A 110 -5.11 0.47 -8.56
N ASP A 111 -3.89 0.64 -9.05
CA ASP A 111 -2.86 -0.43 -9.06
C ASP A 111 -1.94 -0.33 -7.82
N LYS A 112 -1.77 0.89 -7.28
CA LYS A 112 -0.93 1.17 -6.12
C LYS A 112 -1.57 2.19 -5.19
N MET A 113 -1.43 1.96 -3.89
CA MET A 113 -1.81 2.90 -2.85
C MET A 113 -0.58 3.23 -1.98
N VAL A 114 -0.36 4.51 -1.67
CA VAL A 114 0.73 4.96 -0.79
C VAL A 114 0.13 5.72 0.39
N ASN A 115 0.44 5.30 1.61
CA ASN A 115 0.00 5.89 2.86
C ASN A 115 1.14 6.67 3.50
N PHE A 116 0.85 7.88 4.00
CA PHE A 116 1.81 8.72 4.69
C PHE A 116 1.35 8.94 6.13
N TYR A 117 2.21 8.58 7.07
CA TYR A 117 1.94 8.67 8.49
C TYR A 117 2.85 9.71 9.13
N ASP A 118 2.31 10.47 10.08
CA ASP A 118 3.08 11.39 10.91
C ASP A 118 3.89 10.62 11.98
N LYS A 119 4.63 11.37 12.81
CA LYS A 119 5.42 10.81 13.92
C LYS A 119 4.61 10.05 14.97
N ASN A 120 3.31 10.33 15.08
CA ASN A 120 2.38 9.67 15.99
C ASN A 120 1.69 8.46 15.36
N ASN A 121 2.08 8.08 14.13
CA ASN A 121 1.43 7.05 13.32
C ASN A 121 0.00 7.39 12.87
N LEU A 122 -0.34 8.68 12.80
CA LEU A 122 -1.60 9.13 12.24
C LEU A 122 -1.46 9.27 10.73
N LEU A 123 -2.38 8.63 9.99
CA LEU A 123 -2.49 8.76 8.55
C LEU A 123 -2.94 10.19 8.22
N TYR A 124 -2.11 10.97 7.53
CA TYR A 124 -2.44 12.34 7.14
C TYR A 124 -2.61 12.51 5.62
N LYS A 125 -2.02 11.62 4.81
CA LYS A 125 -2.13 11.65 3.35
C LYS A 125 -2.15 10.25 2.77
N ARG A 126 -2.92 10.06 1.70
CA ARG A 126 -2.95 8.84 0.89
C ARG A 126 -2.93 9.19 -0.58
N GLU A 127 -2.15 8.44 -1.34
CA GLU A 127 -2.08 8.54 -2.79
C GLU A 127 -2.57 7.25 -3.44
N TYR A 128 -3.45 7.36 -4.43
CA TYR A 128 -3.96 6.25 -5.22
C TYR A 128 -3.50 6.41 -6.67
N TYR A 129 -2.67 5.50 -7.16
CA TYR A 129 -2.20 5.48 -8.55
C TYR A 129 -3.22 4.70 -9.38
N LEU A 130 -3.96 5.42 -10.22
CA LEU A 130 -5.14 4.88 -10.87
C LEU A 130 -4.78 3.92 -11.99
N ARG A 131 -5.55 2.83 -12.06
CA ARG A 131 -5.47 1.88 -13.16
C ARG A 131 -5.90 2.56 -14.45
N LYS A 132 -5.15 2.35 -15.53
CA LYS A 132 -5.38 3.01 -16.84
C LYS A 132 -6.79 2.79 -17.36
N GLU A 133 -7.38 1.62 -17.10
CA GLU A 133 -8.72 1.26 -17.56
C GLU A 133 -9.85 1.89 -16.72
N SER A 134 -9.53 2.47 -15.57
CA SER A 134 -10.53 3.12 -14.69
C SER A 134 -11.17 4.32 -15.38
N MET A 135 -12.43 4.62 -15.04
CA MET A 135 -13.16 5.75 -15.65
C MET A 135 -12.44 7.09 -15.42
N VAL A 136 -11.87 7.27 -14.23
CA VAL A 136 -11.20 8.50 -13.83
C VAL A 136 -9.87 8.65 -14.56
N ALA A 137 -9.13 7.55 -14.79
CA ALA A 137 -7.91 7.58 -15.59
C ALA A 137 -8.15 7.92 -17.07
N LYS A 138 -9.29 7.52 -17.63
CA LYS A 138 -9.70 7.91 -19.00
C LYS A 138 -9.93 9.41 -19.16
N LEU A 139 -10.07 10.15 -18.05
CA LEU A 139 -10.12 11.62 -18.04
C LEU A 139 -8.75 12.27 -17.84
N GLY A 140 -7.67 11.50 -17.91
CA GLY A 140 -6.28 11.98 -17.78
C GLY A 140 -5.71 11.89 -16.37
N VAL A 141 -6.49 11.45 -15.38
CA VAL A 141 -6.03 11.35 -13.99
C VAL A 141 -5.07 10.18 -13.84
N HIS A 142 -3.86 10.49 -13.39
CA HIS A 142 -2.87 9.48 -13.05
C HIS A 142 -2.98 9.07 -11.59
N LYS A 143 -3.18 10.04 -10.69
CA LYS A 143 -3.11 9.82 -9.25
C LYS A 143 -4.16 10.64 -8.52
N ARG A 144 -4.82 10.06 -7.53
CA ARG A 144 -5.65 10.80 -6.58
C ARG A 144 -4.92 10.94 -5.25
N VAL A 145 -4.84 12.15 -4.73
CA VAL A 145 -4.32 12.45 -3.39
C VAL A 145 -5.50 12.72 -2.47
N VAL A 146 -5.49 12.16 -1.27
CA VAL A 146 -6.51 12.35 -0.23
C VAL A 146 -5.81 12.72 1.06
N HIS A 147 -6.26 13.79 1.70
CA HIS A 147 -5.73 14.26 2.97
C HIS A 147 -6.72 13.99 4.11
N TYR A 148 -6.17 13.87 5.30
CA TYR A 148 -6.92 13.49 6.49
C TYR A 148 -6.60 14.43 7.65
N ASP A 149 -7.60 14.73 8.48
CA ASP A 149 -7.39 15.40 9.76
C ASP A 149 -6.86 14.43 10.82
N ASN A 150 -6.53 14.96 12.00
CA ASN A 150 -6.02 14.17 13.12
C ASN A 150 -7.02 13.15 13.69
N ASN A 151 -8.29 13.21 13.28
CA ASN A 151 -9.33 12.23 13.63
C ASN A 151 -9.51 11.16 12.54
N GLY A 152 -8.67 11.16 11.49
CA GLY A 152 -8.75 10.26 10.36
C GLY A 152 -9.91 10.55 9.41
N ARG A 153 -10.50 11.76 9.48
CA ARG A 153 -11.57 12.19 8.56
C ARG A 153 -10.94 12.83 7.32
N LYS A 154 -11.47 12.50 6.15
CA LYS A 154 -11.03 13.11 4.88
C LYS A 154 -11.32 14.61 4.91
N THR A 155 -10.32 15.43 4.62
CA THR A 155 -10.44 16.89 4.56
C THR A 155 -10.50 17.39 3.13
N GLU A 156 -9.67 16.85 2.26
CA GLU A 156 -9.56 17.25 0.85
C GLU A 156 -9.12 16.08 -0.03
N SER A 157 -9.39 16.21 -1.33
CA SER A 157 -8.88 15.29 -2.34
C SER A 157 -8.65 15.99 -3.66
N GLU A 158 -7.55 15.63 -4.32
CA GLU A 158 -7.14 16.20 -5.60
C GLU A 158 -6.85 15.07 -6.60
N ASP A 159 -7.29 15.25 -7.84
CA ASP A 159 -6.95 14.39 -8.96
C ASP A 159 -5.81 15.03 -9.75
N LEU A 160 -4.73 14.31 -9.97
CA LEU A 160 -3.50 14.82 -10.60
C LEU A 160 -3.19 14.05 -11.88
N ASP A 161 -2.67 14.76 -12.89
CA ASP A 161 -2.06 14.14 -14.07
C ASP A 161 -0.69 13.53 -13.76
N ARG A 162 0.01 13.02 -14.79
CA ARG A 162 1.33 12.37 -14.62
C ARG A 162 2.45 13.31 -14.18
N VAL A 163 2.31 14.62 -14.46
CA VAL A 163 3.33 15.63 -14.14
C VAL A 163 2.97 16.42 -12.88
N GLY A 164 1.79 16.16 -12.29
CA GLY A 164 1.35 16.73 -11.01
C GLY A 164 0.36 17.89 -11.14
N ASN A 165 -0.19 18.17 -12.32
CA ASN A 165 -1.21 19.21 -12.45
C ASN A 165 -2.57 18.70 -11.96
N VAL A 166 -3.33 19.57 -11.29
CA VAL A 166 -4.69 19.26 -10.84
C VAL A 166 -5.65 19.17 -12.03
N ILE A 167 -6.33 18.04 -12.14
CA ILE A 167 -7.43 17.81 -13.08
C ILE A 167 -8.75 18.02 -12.33
N LYS A 168 -9.54 18.98 -12.82
CA LYS A 168 -10.91 19.19 -12.33
C LYS A 168 -11.88 18.40 -13.17
N ILE A 169 -12.37 17.29 -12.64
CA ILE A 169 -13.43 16.50 -13.28
C ILE A 169 -14.79 17.09 -12.92
N THR A 170 -15.59 17.36 -13.95
CA THR A 170 -16.97 17.83 -13.80
C THR A 170 -17.97 16.67 -13.91
N LEU A 171 -19.22 16.90 -13.49
CA LEU A 171 -20.30 15.93 -13.65
C LEU A 171 -20.57 15.58 -15.13
N GLU A 172 -20.38 16.53 -16.04
CA GLU A 172 -20.58 16.31 -17.48
C GLU A 172 -19.49 15.41 -18.08
N ASP A 173 -18.25 15.50 -17.59
CA ASP A 173 -17.17 14.58 -17.97
C ASP A 173 -17.54 13.13 -17.65
N TYR A 174 -18.11 12.91 -16.46
CA TYR A 174 -18.55 11.59 -16.03
C TYR A 174 -19.71 11.05 -16.90
N LYS A 175 -20.71 11.89 -17.18
CA LYS A 175 -21.85 11.53 -18.05
C LYS A 175 -21.40 11.17 -19.48
N ARG A 176 -20.42 11.88 -20.04
CA ARG A 176 -19.88 11.59 -21.38
C ARG A 176 -19.25 10.20 -21.43
N LEU A 177 -18.46 9.82 -20.41
CA LEU A 177 -17.86 8.49 -20.35
C LEU A 177 -18.89 7.37 -20.21
N GLN A 178 -19.94 7.56 -19.42
CA GLN A 178 -20.99 6.55 -19.26
C GLN A 178 -21.76 6.30 -20.56
N LYS A 179 -22.08 7.35 -21.33
CA LYS A 179 -22.74 7.22 -22.63
C LYS A 179 -21.91 6.46 -23.67
N SER A 180 -20.57 6.56 -23.60
CA SER A 180 -19.67 5.87 -24.53
C SER A 180 -19.61 4.34 -24.34
N LYS A 181 -19.98 3.83 -23.14
CA LYS A 181 -20.00 2.38 -22.85
C LYS A 181 -21.29 1.68 -23.31
N GLY A 182 -22.31 2.44 -23.75
CA GLY A 182 -23.62 1.90 -24.16
C GLY A 182 -23.82 1.75 -25.66
N LYS A 183 -22.75 1.82 -26.45
CA LYS A 183 -22.69 1.51 -27.88
C LYS A 183 -21.69 0.39 -28.11
#